data_AF-A0A0V0YXI0-F1
#
_entry.id   AF-A0A0V0YXI0-F1
#
_cell.length_a   1.000
_cell.length_b   1.000
_cell.length_c   1.000
_cell.angle_alpha   90.00
_cell.angle_beta   90.00
_cell.angle_gamma   90.00
#
_symmetry.space_group_name_H-M   'P 1'
#
loop_
_entity.id
_entity.type
_entity.pdbx_description
1 polymer ?
#
loop_
_entity_poly.entity_id
_entity_poly.type
_entity_poly.pdbx_seq_one_letter_code
_entity_poly.pdbx_strand_id
1 'polypeptide(L)'
;MNDLPSEKIEEHKQVTTLGMSWNCKNDELSYNISMEINEKKEYTKREVLSAASRIYDPLGYLTPFVIRAKTLIQELWKRGLRWEDPIPHDLKTTWTRWITEWKEIENVQIPSCLIEIPMKNIIRLELHGFSDASERAYGGAVYIKMIDVEGRGVIKLVV
;
A
#
# COMPACT_ATOMS: atom_id res chain seq x y z
N MET A 1 32.34 21.31 33.83
CA MET A 1 30.98 20.99 33.36
C MET A 1 31.20 20.16 32.12
N ASN A 2 31.03 18.84 32.22
CA ASN A 2 31.37 17.94 31.12
C ASN A 2 30.40 18.19 29.98
N ASP A 3 30.92 18.62 28.84
CA ASP A 3 30.20 18.64 27.58
C ASP A 3 29.66 17.24 27.33
N LEU A 4 28.33 17.14 27.24
CA LEU A 4 27.65 15.95 26.75
C LEU A 4 28.23 15.65 25.35
N PRO A 5 28.59 14.40 25.05
CA PRO A 5 29.04 14.07 23.71
C PRO A 5 27.92 14.46 22.75
N SER A 6 28.25 15.28 21.75
CA SER A 6 27.36 15.56 20.64
C SER A 6 27.01 14.21 20.01
N GLU A 7 25.79 13.73 20.28
CA GLU A 7 25.20 12.67 19.50
C GLU A 7 25.32 13.12 18.05
N LYS A 8 26.16 12.43 17.28
CA LYS A 8 26.08 12.49 15.83
C LYS A 8 24.68 11.99 15.53
N ILE A 9 23.75 12.93 15.33
CA ILE A 9 22.49 12.67 14.65
C ILE A 9 22.94 12.21 13.26
N GLU A 10 23.10 10.90 13.09
CA GLU A 10 23.10 10.34 11.75
C GLU A 10 21.83 10.87 11.10
N GLU A 11 21.98 11.61 10.00
CA GLU A 11 20.86 11.96 9.14
C GLU A 11 20.21 10.63 8.72
N HIS A 12 19.26 10.14 9.51
CA HIS A 12 18.39 9.04 9.13
C HIS A 12 17.52 9.55 7.99
N LYS A 13 18.07 9.52 6.77
CA LYS A 13 17.40 9.91 5.52
C LYS A 13 16.17 9.04 5.25
N GLN A 14 16.10 7.88 5.90
CA GLN A 14 15.04 6.91 5.78
C GLN A 14 14.77 6.27 7.15
N VAL A 15 13.51 6.29 7.58
CA VAL A 15 13.03 5.60 8.79
C VAL A 15 12.09 4.49 8.34
N THR A 16 12.27 3.27 8.85
CA THR A 16 11.42 2.13 8.48
C THR A 16 10.57 1.68 9.67
N THR A 17 9.34 1.28 9.42
CA THR A 17 8.45 0.71 10.43
C THR A 17 7.45 -0.21 9.75
N LEU A 18 7.38 -1.46 10.24
CA LEU A 18 6.40 -2.48 9.81
C LEU A 18 6.30 -2.66 8.28
N GLY A 19 7.41 -2.61 7.53
CA GLY A 19 7.41 -2.81 6.07
C GLY A 19 7.09 -1.55 5.25
N MET A 20 6.84 -0.42 5.90
CA MET A 20 6.84 0.90 5.28
C MET A 20 8.15 1.64 5.56
N SER A 21 8.46 2.60 4.71
CA SER A 21 9.61 3.48 4.78
C SER A 21 9.15 4.92 4.67
N TRP A 22 9.70 5.80 5.49
CA TRP A 22 9.53 7.24 5.39
C TRP A 22 10.84 7.88 4.97
N ASN A 23 10.83 8.56 3.82
CA ASN A 23 11.91 9.40 3.35
C ASN A 23 11.75 10.80 3.97
N CYS A 24 12.50 11.07 5.03
CA CYS A 24 12.44 12.33 5.78
C CYS A 24 12.86 13.55 4.95
N LYS A 25 13.62 13.36 3.85
CA LYS A 25 14.10 14.46 3.00
C LYS A 25 12.99 14.98 2.08
N ASN A 26 12.25 14.06 1.46
CA ASN A 26 11.17 14.42 0.54
C ASN A 26 9.80 14.45 1.23
N ASP A 27 9.73 13.97 2.46
CA ASP A 27 8.50 13.77 3.21
C ASP A 27 7.51 12.80 2.53
N GLU A 28 8.02 11.65 2.14
CA GLU A 28 7.28 10.63 1.37
C GLU A 28 7.30 9.28 2.08
N LEU A 29 6.13 8.65 2.17
CA LEU A 29 5.96 7.26 2.56
C LEU A 29 6.10 6.36 1.33
N SER A 30 6.77 5.23 1.52
CA SER A 30 6.91 4.17 0.52
C SER A 30 6.85 2.81 1.20
N TYR A 31 6.82 1.75 0.40
CA TYR A 31 6.82 0.38 0.89
C TYR A 31 8.20 -0.23 0.67
N ASN A 32 8.75 -0.87 1.71
CA ASN A 32 10.00 -1.61 1.60
C ASN A 32 9.69 -3.07 1.34
N ILE A 33 9.95 -3.52 0.11
CA ILE A 33 9.72 -4.90 -0.30
C ILE A 33 11.05 -5.56 -0.59
N SER A 34 11.81 -5.80 0.49
CA SER A 34 13.14 -6.43 0.43
C SER A 34 13.15 -7.87 -0.08
N MET A 35 11.99 -8.50 -0.30
CA MET A 35 11.90 -9.91 -0.68
C MET A 35 11.28 -10.06 -2.06
N GLU A 36 12.13 -10.32 -3.05
CA GLU A 36 11.69 -10.74 -4.38
C GLU A 36 10.87 -12.03 -4.30
N ILE A 37 9.78 -12.07 -5.04
CA ILE A 37 9.05 -13.30 -5.30
C ILE A 37 9.51 -13.81 -6.65
N ASN A 38 10.34 -14.86 -6.64
CA ASN A 38 10.80 -15.47 -7.87
C ASN A 38 9.61 -15.96 -8.70
N GLU A 39 9.61 -15.59 -9.97
CA GLU A 39 8.67 -16.12 -10.95
C GLU A 39 8.90 -17.63 -11.11
N LYS A 40 7.82 -18.40 -10.94
CA LYS A 40 7.82 -19.85 -11.08
C LYS A 40 6.76 -20.27 -12.09
N LYS A 41 7.01 -21.40 -12.75
CA LYS A 41 6.05 -22.02 -13.66
C LYS A 41 4.77 -22.45 -12.92
N GLU A 42 4.91 -22.87 -11.67
CA GLU A 42 3.79 -23.31 -10.82
C GLU A 42 3.99 -22.81 -9.40
N TYR A 43 2.85 -22.52 -8.76
CA TYR A 43 2.78 -22.12 -7.36
C TYR A 43 1.74 -22.98 -6.67
N THR A 44 1.98 -23.27 -5.41
CA THR A 44 1.04 -23.93 -4.51
C THR A 44 0.15 -22.92 -3.81
N LYS A 45 -1.00 -23.37 -3.28
CA LYS A 45 -1.86 -22.53 -2.43
C LYS A 45 -1.10 -21.89 -1.27
N ARG A 46 -0.18 -22.64 -0.66
CA ARG A 46 0.68 -22.16 0.44
C ARG A 46 1.59 -21.02 0.02
N GLU A 47 2.18 -21.11 -1.17
CA GLU A 47 3.05 -20.04 -1.70
C GLU A 47 2.25 -18.78 -2.02
N VAL A 48 1.04 -18.90 -2.57
CA VAL A 48 0.14 -17.76 -2.79
C VAL A 48 -0.15 -17.02 -1.49
N LEU A 49 -0.57 -17.78 -0.46
CA LEU A 49 -0.89 -17.19 0.85
C LEU A 49 0.34 -16.53 1.47
N SER A 50 1.49 -17.19 1.42
CA SER A 50 2.74 -16.68 1.95
C SER A 50 3.12 -15.36 1.28
N ALA A 51 3.07 -15.30 -0.05
CA ALA A 51 3.35 -14.10 -0.82
C ALA A 51 2.36 -12.96 -0.50
N ALA A 52 1.05 -13.22 -0.49
CA ALA A 52 0.05 -12.21 -0.18
C ALA A 52 0.17 -11.64 1.24
N SER A 53 0.61 -12.46 2.21
CA SER A 53 0.73 -12.08 3.61
C SER A 53 1.98 -11.25 3.92
N ARG A 54 2.91 -11.13 2.97
CA ARG A 54 4.12 -10.29 3.12
C ARG A 54 3.82 -8.80 3.04
N ILE A 55 2.69 -8.41 2.44
CA ILE A 55 2.31 -7.00 2.36
C ILE A 55 1.66 -6.59 3.66
N TYR A 56 2.33 -5.69 4.36
CA TYR A 56 1.75 -4.98 5.47
C TYR A 56 1.37 -3.57 5.01
N ASP A 57 0.06 -3.30 4.96
CA ASP A 57 -0.49 -2.03 4.51
C ASP A 57 -1.43 -1.45 5.57
N PRO A 58 -0.88 -0.78 6.60
CA PRO A 58 -1.66 -0.26 7.71
C PRO A 58 -2.53 0.93 7.32
N LEU A 59 -2.13 1.68 6.27
CA LEU A 59 -2.83 2.88 5.81
C LEU A 59 -3.81 2.60 4.66
N GLY A 60 -3.73 1.43 4.03
CA GLY A 60 -4.70 0.99 3.01
C GLY A 60 -4.39 1.45 1.59
N TYR A 61 -3.29 2.15 1.33
CA TYR A 61 -2.95 2.64 -0.03
C TYR A 61 -2.68 1.52 -1.04
N LEU A 62 -2.27 0.34 -0.59
CA LEU A 62 -2.11 -0.85 -1.43
C LEU A 62 -3.35 -1.75 -1.43
N THR A 63 -4.46 -1.34 -0.80
CA THR A 63 -5.71 -2.12 -0.78
C THR A 63 -6.15 -2.58 -2.17
N PRO A 64 -6.13 -1.75 -3.24
CA PRO A 64 -6.48 -2.19 -4.60
C PRO A 64 -5.58 -3.32 -5.12
N PHE A 65 -4.32 -3.35 -4.70
CA PHE A 65 -3.36 -4.38 -5.04
C PHE A 65 -3.57 -5.66 -4.21
N VAL A 66 -3.66 -5.51 -2.88
CA VAL A 66 -3.75 -6.61 -1.90
C VAL A 66 -5.08 -7.37 -2.03
N ILE A 67 -6.18 -6.68 -2.32
CA ILE A 67 -7.51 -7.31 -2.39
C ILE A 67 -7.59 -8.38 -3.50
N ARG A 68 -6.83 -8.22 -4.59
CA ARG A 68 -6.78 -9.20 -5.68
C ARG A 68 -6.20 -10.54 -5.22
N ALA A 69 -5.12 -10.50 -4.44
CA ALA A 69 -4.55 -11.71 -3.84
C ALA A 69 -5.48 -12.33 -2.79
N LYS A 70 -6.11 -11.51 -1.94
CA LYS A 70 -7.09 -12.00 -0.95
C LYS A 70 -8.28 -12.70 -1.63
N THR A 71 -8.80 -12.11 -2.71
CA THR A 71 -9.89 -12.69 -3.51
C THR A 71 -9.46 -14.01 -4.14
N LEU A 72 -8.24 -14.08 -4.68
CA LEU A 72 -7.69 -15.32 -5.22
C LEU A 72 -7.57 -16.41 -4.14
N ILE A 73 -7.06 -16.07 -2.96
CA ILE A 73 -6.95 -17.00 -1.83
C ILE A 73 -8.32 -17.55 -1.47
N GLN A 74 -9.35 -16.68 -1.35
CA GLN A 74 -10.73 -17.12 -1.09
C GLN A 74 -11.22 -18.10 -2.15
N GLU A 75 -10.94 -17.87 -3.42
CA GLU A 75 -11.29 -18.78 -4.51
C GLU A 75 -10.59 -20.15 -4.39
N LEU A 76 -9.30 -20.17 -4.06
CA LEU A 76 -8.57 -21.42 -3.82
C LEU A 76 -9.15 -22.21 -2.63
N TRP A 77 -9.65 -21.52 -1.60
CA TRP A 77 -10.37 -22.14 -0.48
C TRP A 77 -11.72 -22.72 -0.92
N LYS A 78 -12.52 -21.96 -1.68
CA LYS A 78 -13.83 -22.41 -2.20
C LYS A 78 -13.70 -23.66 -3.07
N ARG A 79 -12.60 -23.79 -3.82
CA ARG A 79 -12.29 -24.97 -4.65
C ARG A 79 -11.72 -26.15 -3.86
N GLY A 80 -11.54 -26.04 -2.55
CA GLY A 80 -11.11 -27.16 -1.71
C GLY A 80 -9.64 -27.55 -1.82
N LEU A 81 -8.77 -26.68 -2.35
CA LEU A 81 -7.35 -26.98 -2.50
C LEU A 81 -6.66 -27.17 -1.14
N ARG A 82 -5.78 -28.15 -1.06
CA ARG A 82 -4.82 -28.35 0.03
C ARG A 82 -3.63 -27.39 -0.11
N TRP A 83 -2.80 -27.33 0.91
CA TRP A 83 -1.64 -26.43 0.97
C TRP A 83 -0.65 -26.63 -0.18
N GLU A 84 -0.39 -27.88 -0.54
CA GLU A 84 0.58 -28.27 -1.58
C GLU A 84 -0.03 -28.35 -2.98
N ASP A 85 -1.34 -28.18 -3.11
CA ASP A 85 -1.99 -28.31 -4.41
C ASP A 85 -1.60 -27.11 -5.30
N PRO A 86 -1.27 -27.37 -6.58
CA PRO A 86 -0.94 -26.31 -7.52
C PRO A 86 -2.17 -25.44 -7.81
N ILE A 87 -1.93 -24.15 -8.08
CA ILE A 87 -2.99 -23.24 -8.53
C ILE A 87 -3.62 -23.75 -9.84
N PRO A 88 -4.97 -23.76 -9.96
CA PRO A 88 -5.67 -24.11 -11.19
C PRO A 88 -5.24 -23.27 -12.38
N HIS A 89 -5.21 -23.87 -13.58
CA HIS A 89 -4.70 -23.21 -14.79
C HIS A 89 -5.41 -21.88 -15.11
N ASP A 90 -6.72 -21.81 -14.90
CA ASP A 90 -7.53 -20.60 -15.12
C ASP A 90 -7.18 -19.43 -14.18
N LEU A 91 -6.53 -19.71 -13.05
CA LEU A 91 -6.11 -18.70 -12.07
C LEU A 91 -4.63 -18.32 -12.20
N LYS A 92 -3.82 -19.09 -12.95
CA LYS A 92 -2.38 -18.85 -13.11
C LYS A 92 -2.09 -17.45 -13.68
N THR A 93 -2.78 -17.04 -14.74
CA THR A 93 -2.56 -15.72 -15.36
C THR A 93 -2.83 -14.57 -14.37
N THR A 94 -3.88 -14.69 -13.55
CA THR A 94 -4.20 -13.69 -12.53
C THR A 94 -3.10 -13.61 -11.48
N TRP A 95 -2.58 -14.75 -11.03
CA TRP A 95 -1.50 -14.81 -10.06
C TRP A 95 -0.18 -14.28 -10.62
N THR A 96 0.21 -14.71 -11.83
CA THR A 96 1.42 -14.24 -12.49
C THR A 96 1.40 -12.72 -12.66
N ARG A 97 0.27 -12.15 -13.10
CA ARG A 97 0.14 -10.69 -13.20
C ARG A 97 0.33 -9.98 -11.85
N TRP A 98 -0.22 -10.54 -10.78
CA TRP A 98 -0.05 -9.97 -9.44
C TRP A 98 1.42 -10.01 -8.99
N ILE A 99 2.14 -11.10 -9.29
CA ILE A 99 3.58 -11.22 -9.02
C ILE A 99 4.42 -10.27 -9.87
N THR A 100 4.09 -10.07 -11.15
CA THR A 100 4.86 -9.13 -11.99
C THR A 100 4.69 -7.69 -11.51
N GLU A 101 3.49 -7.31 -11.09
CA GLU A 101 3.18 -5.97 -10.57
C GLU A 101 3.72 -5.76 -9.14
N TRP A 102 4.15 -6.82 -8.43
CA TRP A 102 4.75 -6.74 -7.09
C TRP A 102 5.96 -5.79 -7.05
N LYS A 103 6.79 -5.82 -8.11
CA LYS A 103 7.99 -4.96 -8.20
C LYS A 103 7.65 -3.48 -8.31
N GLU A 104 6.47 -3.17 -8.85
CA GLU A 104 6.01 -1.78 -9.00
C GLU A 104 5.58 -1.15 -7.68
N ILE A 105 5.40 -1.93 -6.62
CA ILE A 105 5.02 -1.40 -5.33
C ILE A 105 6.13 -0.50 -4.74
N GLU A 106 7.39 -0.77 -5.04
CA GLU A 106 8.52 0.08 -4.62
C GLU A 106 8.46 1.48 -5.26
N ASN A 107 7.77 1.62 -6.39
CA ASN A 107 7.56 2.90 -7.07
C ASN A 107 6.42 3.72 -6.43
N VAL A 108 5.67 3.16 -5.48
CA VAL A 108 4.60 3.87 -4.77
C VAL A 108 5.21 4.85 -3.77
N GLN A 109 5.05 6.13 -4.06
CA GLN A 109 5.44 7.24 -3.21
C GLN A 109 4.19 8.02 -2.82
N ILE A 110 3.97 8.15 -1.51
CA ILE A 110 2.78 8.78 -0.94
C ILE A 110 3.26 9.97 -0.10
N PRO A 111 2.84 11.20 -0.41
CA PRO A 111 3.15 12.35 0.45
C PRO A 111 2.66 12.09 1.88
N SER A 112 3.53 12.30 2.88
CA SER A 112 3.13 12.08 4.29
C SER A 112 2.13 13.15 4.76
N CYS A 113 2.31 14.39 4.28
CA CYS A 113 1.42 15.50 4.55
C CYS A 113 0.31 15.59 3.48
N LEU A 114 -0.95 15.49 3.92
CA LEU A 114 -2.12 15.63 3.06
C LEU A 114 -2.52 17.09 2.80
N ILE A 115 -2.03 18.02 3.63
CA ILE A 115 -2.39 19.44 3.61
C ILE A 115 -1.20 20.23 3.06
N GLU A 116 -1.18 20.44 1.75
CA GLU A 116 -0.09 21.12 1.04
C GLU A 116 -0.28 22.65 0.97
N ILE A 117 -1.44 23.15 1.41
CA ILE A 117 -1.76 24.59 1.42
C ILE A 117 -1.64 25.10 2.86
N PRO A 118 -1.04 26.30 3.09
CA PRO A 118 -1.04 26.90 4.42
C PRO A 118 -2.45 26.99 4.98
N MET A 119 -2.70 26.45 6.17
CA MET A 119 -4.03 26.41 6.80
C MET A 119 -4.75 27.77 6.81
N LYS A 120 -4.01 28.87 6.97
CA LYS A 120 -4.53 30.25 6.92
C LYS A 120 -5.17 30.65 5.58
N ASN A 121 -4.80 29.97 4.49
CA ASN A 121 -5.30 30.22 3.14
C ASN A 121 -6.47 29.28 2.79
N ILE A 122 -6.77 28.28 3.63
CA ILE A 122 -7.86 27.33 3.39
C ILE A 122 -9.14 27.93 3.96
N ILE A 123 -10.12 28.17 3.08
CA ILE A 123 -11.44 28.67 3.48
C ILE A 123 -12.44 27.54 3.69
N ARG A 124 -12.17 26.37 3.10
CA ARG A 124 -13.04 25.19 3.23
C ARG A 124 -12.24 23.91 3.14
N LEU A 125 -12.53 23.00 4.07
CA LEU A 125 -11.98 21.65 4.12
C LEU A 125 -13.14 20.66 4.14
N GLU A 126 -13.10 19.68 3.24
CA GLU A 126 -14.14 18.66 3.09
C GLU A 126 -13.52 17.27 3.08
N LEU A 127 -14.21 16.30 3.67
CA LEU A 127 -13.90 14.88 3.53
C LEU A 127 -15.00 14.22 2.70
N HIS A 128 -14.59 13.52 1.64
CA HIS A 128 -15.47 12.86 0.68
C HIS A 128 -15.21 11.36 0.75
N GLY A 129 -16.14 10.62 1.34
CA GLY A 129 -16.09 9.17 1.41
C GLY A 129 -16.87 8.53 0.28
N PHE A 130 -16.26 7.57 -0.40
CA PHE A 130 -16.88 6.70 -1.39
C PHE A 130 -16.78 5.26 -0.90
N SER A 131 -17.80 4.47 -1.20
CA SER A 131 -17.79 3.03 -0.93
C SER A 131 -18.48 2.30 -2.06
N ASP A 132 -17.94 1.14 -2.41
CA ASP A 132 -18.55 0.22 -3.36
C ASP A 132 -18.43 -1.23 -2.88
N ALA A 133 -19.35 -2.05 -3.33
CA ALA A 133 -19.51 -3.43 -2.91
C ALA A 133 -19.71 -4.34 -4.12
N SER A 134 -18.99 -5.47 -4.11
CA SER A 134 -19.21 -6.56 -5.05
C SER A 134 -19.34 -7.87 -4.30
N GLU A 135 -19.76 -8.93 -4.99
CA GLU A 135 -19.77 -10.30 -4.44
C GLU A 135 -18.38 -10.79 -4.00
N ARG A 136 -17.30 -10.12 -4.45
CA ARG A 136 -15.92 -10.51 -4.20
C ARG A 136 -15.28 -9.73 -3.06
N ALA A 137 -15.62 -8.45 -2.91
CA ALA A 137 -15.02 -7.56 -1.93
C ALA A 137 -15.85 -6.29 -1.74
N TYR A 138 -15.67 -5.68 -0.57
CA TYR A 138 -16.12 -4.32 -0.26
C TYR A 138 -14.90 -3.40 -0.26
N GLY A 139 -15.06 -2.20 -0.82
CA GLY A 139 -14.01 -1.19 -0.88
C GLY A 139 -14.55 0.16 -0.44
N GLY A 140 -13.66 0.97 0.12
CA GLY A 140 -13.93 2.36 0.43
C GLY A 140 -12.71 3.20 0.08
N ALA A 141 -12.96 4.48 -0.24
CA ALA A 141 -11.92 5.47 -0.42
C ALA A 141 -12.37 6.79 0.21
N VAL A 142 -11.45 7.50 0.87
CA VAL A 142 -11.69 8.80 1.46
C VAL A 142 -10.75 9.81 0.82
N TYR A 143 -11.31 10.91 0.36
CA TYR A 143 -10.55 12.03 -0.18
C TYR A 143 -10.72 13.26 0.70
N ILE A 144 -9.65 14.03 0.85
CA ILE A 144 -9.70 15.37 1.43
C ILE A 144 -9.67 16.39 0.31
N LYS A 145 -10.62 17.34 0.35
CA LYS A 145 -10.71 18.46 -0.58
C LYS A 145 -10.47 19.76 0.17
N MET A 146 -9.48 20.51 -0.27
CA MET A 146 -9.11 21.82 0.26
C MET A 146 -9.48 22.88 -0.76
N ILE A 147 -10.11 23.95 -0.33
CA ILE A 147 -10.41 25.12 -1.16
C ILE A 147 -9.73 26.34 -0.56
N ASP A 148 -8.93 27.03 -1.36
CA ASP A 148 -8.21 28.23 -0.93
C ASP A 148 -9.04 29.51 -1.08
N VAL A 149 -8.50 30.62 -0.55
CA VAL A 149 -9.08 31.98 -0.66
C VAL A 149 -9.30 32.46 -2.09
N GLU A 150 -8.60 31.90 -3.08
CA GLU A 150 -8.77 32.22 -4.51
C GLU A 150 -9.83 31.31 -5.18
N GLY A 151 -10.43 30.38 -4.42
CA GLY A 151 -11.40 29.41 -4.93
C GLY A 151 -10.77 28.19 -5.63
N ARG A 152 -9.45 28.02 -5.58
CA ARG A 152 -8.76 26.85 -6.16
C ARG A 152 -8.94 25.65 -5.24
N GLY A 153 -9.28 24.51 -5.84
CA GLY A 153 -9.48 23.24 -5.15
C GLY A 153 -8.31 22.28 -5.34
N VAL A 154 -7.82 21.66 -4.27
CA VAL A 154 -6.90 20.53 -4.29
C VAL A 154 -7.57 19.33 -3.64
N ILE A 155 -7.44 18.15 -4.25
CA ILE A 155 -8.00 16.88 -3.74
C ILE A 155 -6.86 15.89 -3.54
N LYS A 156 -6.84 15.20 -2.40
CA LYS A 156 -5.86 14.18 -2.06
C LYS A 156 -6.56 12.93 -1.51
N LEU A 157 -6.02 11.75 -1.83
CA LEU A 157 -6.45 10.48 -1.25
C LEU A 157 -5.94 10.39 0.19
N VAL A 158 -6.79 9.92 1.10
CA VAL A 158 -6.46 9.67 2.52
C VAL A 158 -6.27 8.17 2.75
N VAL A 159 -7.17 7.35 2.20
CA VAL A 159 -7.21 5.88 2.24
C VAL A 159 -8.12 5.38 1.13
#